data_AF-A0A512NHK2-F1
#
_entry.id   AF-A0A512NHK2-F1
#
_cell.length_a   1.000
_cell.length_b   1.000
_cell.length_c   1.000
_cell.angle_alpha   90.00
_cell.angle_beta   90.00
_cell.angle_gamma   90.00
#
_symmetry.space_group_name_H-M   'P 1'
#
loop_
_entity.id
_entity.type
_entity.pdbx_description
1 polymer ?
#
loop_
_entity_poly.entity_id
_entity_poly.type
_entity_poly.pdbx_seq_one_letter_code
_entity_poly.pdbx_strand_id
1 'polypeptide(L)'
;MEINQQVATALGFPKPAFTSVEHERRWLCRNVPRERIVHTEAIVDLYVTGSRLRLREARPIGGGPAKLRFSRKADVDTRTRLITSIYLTEEEFAVLAASLPGVQIRKLRHRLQSPPHVALHVDEFQGALAGLIMVEAECSTADLLAALPMPDFAAREVTDDPRFTGGDLVRNGRPKDLEQGATTE
;
A
#
# COMPACT_ATOMS: atom_id res chain seq x y z
N MET A 1 -16.33 -27.61 -11.20
CA MET A 1 -16.09 -27.03 -12.54
C MET A 1 -14.99 -26.01 -12.39
N GLU A 2 -13.79 -26.31 -12.90
CA GLU A 2 -12.69 -25.33 -12.89
C GLU A 2 -12.96 -24.28 -13.97
N ILE A 3 -13.06 -23.01 -13.56
CA ILE A 3 -13.21 -21.90 -14.50
C ILE A 3 -11.81 -21.52 -14.99
N ASN A 4 -11.63 -21.39 -16.30
CA ASN A 4 -10.38 -20.94 -16.90
C ASN A 4 -10.01 -19.53 -16.38
N GLN A 5 -8.78 -19.36 -15.85
CA GLN A 5 -8.30 -18.10 -15.30
C GLN A 5 -8.30 -16.94 -16.31
N GLN A 6 -8.11 -17.21 -17.61
CA GLN A 6 -8.22 -16.18 -18.64
C GLN A 6 -9.65 -15.67 -18.77
N VAL A 7 -10.63 -16.59 -18.72
CA VAL A 7 -12.06 -16.25 -18.75
C VAL A 7 -12.43 -15.46 -17.50
N ALA A 8 -12.02 -15.92 -16.32
CA ALA A 8 -12.25 -15.19 -15.07
C ALA A 8 -11.65 -13.78 -15.12
N THR A 9 -10.42 -13.64 -15.61
CA THR A 9 -9.74 -12.34 -15.75
C THR A 9 -10.47 -11.42 -16.71
N ALA A 10 -10.93 -11.93 -17.86
CA ALA A 10 -11.70 -11.17 -18.84
C ALA A 10 -13.05 -10.67 -18.28
N LEU A 11 -13.62 -11.38 -17.30
CA LEU A 11 -14.84 -11.01 -16.60
C LEU A 11 -14.60 -10.14 -15.36
N GLY A 12 -13.38 -9.67 -15.11
CA GLY A 12 -13.06 -8.81 -13.96
C GLY A 12 -12.65 -9.55 -12.68
N PHE A 13 -12.33 -10.84 -12.75
CA PHE A 13 -11.87 -11.67 -11.63
C PHE A 13 -10.39 -12.07 -11.80
N PRO A 14 -9.44 -11.12 -11.68
CA PRO A 14 -8.03 -11.36 -12.01
C PRO A 14 -7.28 -12.17 -10.94
N LYS A 15 -7.91 -12.49 -9.81
CA LYS A 15 -7.31 -13.27 -8.72
C LYS A 15 -8.22 -14.40 -8.25
N PRO A 16 -7.66 -15.60 -7.99
CA PRO A 16 -8.43 -16.76 -7.54
C PRO A 16 -8.77 -16.73 -6.03
N ALA A 17 -7.99 -16.03 -5.21
CA ALA A 17 -8.19 -15.97 -3.76
C ALA A 17 -9.07 -14.78 -3.38
N PHE A 18 -10.17 -15.06 -2.68
CA PHE A 18 -11.06 -14.02 -2.13
C PHE A 18 -10.45 -13.35 -0.88
N THR A 19 -9.77 -14.13 -0.04
CA THR A 19 -9.06 -13.64 1.14
C THR A 19 -7.60 -14.07 1.07
N SER A 20 -6.69 -13.12 1.33
CA SER A 20 -5.24 -13.36 1.39
C SER A 20 -4.68 -12.93 2.75
N VAL A 21 -3.59 -13.59 3.15
CA VAL A 21 -2.75 -13.18 4.28
C VAL A 21 -1.57 -12.37 3.72
N GLU A 22 -1.39 -11.16 4.23
CA GLU A 22 -0.26 -10.26 3.89
C GLU A 22 0.69 -10.24 5.09
N HIS A 23 1.98 -10.48 4.83
CA HIS A 23 3.07 -10.33 5.82
C HIS A 23 3.95 -9.16 5.40
N GLU A 24 4.08 -8.16 6.26
CA GLU A 24 4.73 -6.90 5.90
C GLU A 24 5.49 -6.20 7.03
N ARG A 25 6.54 -5.49 6.66
CA ARG A 25 7.34 -4.60 7.52
C ARG A 25 7.44 -3.22 6.89
N ARG A 26 7.61 -2.20 7.73
CA ARG A 26 7.64 -0.79 7.32
C ARG A 26 8.81 -0.05 7.90
N TRP A 27 9.38 0.83 7.09
CA TRP A 27 10.40 1.76 7.54
C TRP A 27 10.16 3.15 6.98
N LEU A 28 10.58 4.15 7.75
CA LEU A 28 10.73 5.51 7.28
C LEU A 28 11.98 5.62 6.40
N CYS A 29 11.88 6.37 5.33
CA CYS A 29 12.99 6.66 4.44
C CYS A 29 13.27 8.16 4.44
N ARG A 30 14.54 8.53 4.26
CA ARG A 30 14.91 9.94 4.06
C ARG A 30 14.58 10.42 2.64
N ASN A 31 14.83 9.55 1.66
CA ASN A 31 14.68 9.82 0.24
C ASN A 31 14.14 8.58 -0.48
N VAL A 32 13.59 8.76 -1.68
CA VAL A 32 13.29 7.63 -2.56
C VAL A 32 14.56 7.23 -3.33
N PRO A 33 14.95 5.94 -3.33
CA PRO A 33 16.09 5.45 -4.13
C PRO A 33 15.69 5.34 -5.60
N ARG A 34 15.76 6.46 -6.33
CA ARG A 34 15.24 6.59 -7.70
C ARG A 34 15.89 5.62 -8.69
N GLU A 35 17.17 5.34 -8.49
CA GLU A 35 17.96 4.42 -9.31
C GLU A 35 17.50 2.96 -9.23
N ARG A 36 16.75 2.59 -8.17
CA ARG A 36 16.25 1.23 -7.95
C ARG A 36 14.81 1.03 -8.44
N ILE A 37 14.16 2.07 -8.95
CA ILE A 37 12.75 2.03 -9.33
C ILE A 37 12.57 1.23 -10.63
N VAL A 38 11.70 0.22 -10.59
CA VAL A 38 11.27 -0.54 -11.76
C VAL A 38 9.97 -0.01 -12.33
N HIS A 39 9.09 0.46 -11.44
CA HIS A 39 7.75 0.90 -11.82
C HIS A 39 7.20 1.91 -10.81
N THR A 40 6.38 2.84 -11.27
CA THR A 40 5.68 3.80 -10.41
C THR A 40 4.19 3.83 -10.74
N GLU A 41 3.35 3.79 -9.70
CA GLU A 41 1.90 3.99 -9.78
C GLU A 41 1.51 5.21 -8.95
N ALA A 42 0.65 6.08 -9.49
CA ALA A 42 -0.08 7.05 -8.69
C ALA A 42 -1.23 6.32 -7.98
N ILE A 43 -1.31 6.47 -6.66
CA ILE A 43 -2.31 5.82 -5.83
C ILE A 43 -3.16 6.86 -5.12
N VAL A 44 -4.48 6.68 -5.22
CA VAL A 44 -5.47 7.35 -4.40
C VAL A 44 -6.21 6.30 -3.59
N ASP A 45 -6.11 6.40 -2.26
CA ASP A 45 -6.79 5.56 -1.30
C ASP A 45 -7.89 6.35 -0.59
N LEU A 46 -9.16 6.00 -0.81
CA LEU A 46 -10.28 6.48 -0.03
C LEU A 46 -10.55 5.51 1.14
N TYR A 47 -10.31 5.97 2.36
CA TYR A 47 -10.66 5.24 3.58
C TYR A 47 -12.09 5.59 3.96
N VAL A 48 -12.99 4.60 3.91
CA VAL A 48 -14.42 4.82 4.10
C VAL A 48 -14.72 5.07 5.58
N THR A 49 -15.32 6.22 5.86
CA THR A 49 -15.60 6.69 7.22
C THR A 49 -16.40 5.66 8.03
N GLY A 50 -16.00 5.43 9.27
CA GLY A 50 -16.70 4.51 10.18
C GLY A 50 -16.55 3.03 9.86
N SER A 51 -15.61 2.64 8.98
CA SER A 51 -15.45 1.25 8.55
C SER A 51 -13.98 0.84 8.42
N ARG A 52 -13.75 -0.44 8.05
CA ARG A 52 -12.44 -0.98 7.65
C ARG A 52 -12.28 -1.10 6.13
N LEU A 53 -13.13 -0.41 5.39
CA LEU A 53 -13.21 -0.50 3.94
C LEU A 53 -12.35 0.59 3.29
N ARG A 54 -11.69 0.23 2.19
CA ARG A 54 -10.87 1.14 1.41
C ARG A 54 -11.13 0.94 -0.08
N LEU A 55 -11.45 2.01 -0.77
CA LEU A 55 -11.50 2.06 -2.22
C LEU A 55 -10.15 2.60 -2.72
N ARG A 56 -9.44 1.82 -3.54
CA ARG A 56 -8.13 2.20 -4.10
C ARG A 56 -8.21 2.32 -5.61
N GLU A 57 -7.71 3.44 -6.11
CA GLU A 57 -7.28 3.62 -7.48
C GLU A 57 -5.75 3.58 -7.52
N ALA A 58 -5.18 2.72 -8.37
CA ALA A 58 -3.76 2.70 -8.67
C ALA A 58 -3.55 2.79 -10.18
N ARG A 59 -2.97 3.90 -10.65
CA ARG A 59 -2.72 4.16 -12.06
C ARG A 59 -1.21 4.17 -12.35
N PRO A 60 -0.70 3.24 -13.16
CA PRO A 60 0.67 3.27 -13.68
C PRO A 60 1.03 4.62 -14.32
N ILE A 61 2.14 5.23 -13.90
CA ILE A 61 2.64 6.48 -14.53
C ILE A 61 3.14 6.22 -15.96
N GLY A 62 3.69 5.04 -16.22
CA GLY A 62 4.16 4.63 -17.55
C GLY A 62 3.04 4.20 -18.52
N GLY A 63 1.78 4.40 -18.16
CA GLY A 63 0.63 3.91 -18.91
C GLY A 63 0.29 2.44 -18.63
N GLY A 64 -0.85 2.00 -19.16
CA GLY A 64 -1.44 0.69 -18.88
C GLY A 64 -2.72 0.80 -18.04
N PRO A 65 -3.44 -0.32 -17.85
CA PRO A 65 -4.72 -0.32 -17.15
C PRO A 65 -4.54 0.02 -15.67
N ALA A 66 -5.51 0.76 -15.14
CA ALA A 66 -5.60 1.00 -13.70
C ALA A 66 -5.95 -0.28 -12.94
N LYS A 67 -5.48 -0.38 -11.69
CA LYS A 67 -5.94 -1.38 -10.74
C LYS A 67 -6.89 -0.72 -9.76
N LEU A 68 -8.17 -0.93 -9.99
CA LEU A 68 -9.26 -0.40 -9.18
C LEU A 68 -9.78 -1.51 -8.26
N ARG A 69 -9.87 -1.25 -6.97
CA ARG A 69 -10.32 -2.27 -6.00
C ARG A 69 -11.00 -1.70 -4.79
N PHE A 70 -11.99 -2.44 -4.30
CA PHE A 70 -12.60 -2.23 -3.00
C PHE A 70 -12.15 -3.34 -2.05
N SER A 71 -11.57 -2.94 -0.93
CA SER A 71 -10.91 -3.86 0.00
C SER A 71 -11.42 -3.70 1.42
N ARG A 72 -11.50 -4.81 2.16
CA ARG A 72 -11.54 -4.84 3.62
C ARG A 72 -10.18 -5.28 4.14
N LYS A 73 -9.63 -4.55 5.10
CA LYS A 73 -8.40 -4.93 5.81
C LYS A 73 -8.68 -5.14 7.30
N ALA A 74 -8.03 -6.14 7.90
CA ALA A 74 -8.03 -6.34 9.34
C ALA A 74 -6.65 -6.83 9.78
N ASP A 75 -6.11 -6.18 10.81
CA ASP A 75 -4.87 -6.61 11.44
C ASP A 75 -5.14 -7.82 12.34
N VAL A 76 -4.35 -8.88 12.17
CA VAL A 76 -4.24 -9.98 13.13
C VAL A 76 -3.22 -9.59 14.19
N ASP A 77 -2.10 -9.04 13.73
CA ASP A 77 -1.04 -8.42 14.53
C ASP A 77 -0.37 -7.30 13.71
N THR A 78 0.70 -6.71 14.23
CA THR A 78 1.47 -5.61 13.62
C THR A 78 2.08 -5.91 12.24
N ARG A 79 2.30 -7.19 11.92
CA ARG A 79 2.98 -7.69 10.71
C ARG A 79 2.07 -8.52 9.81
N THR A 80 0.96 -9.04 10.35
CA THR A 80 0.06 -9.96 9.66
C THR A 80 -1.33 -9.37 9.48
N ARG A 81 -1.81 -9.37 8.24
CA ARG A 81 -3.12 -8.81 7.88
C ARG A 81 -3.96 -9.76 7.06
N LEU A 82 -5.26 -9.74 7.32
CA LEU A 82 -6.27 -10.33 6.45
C LEU A 82 -6.78 -9.28 5.48
N ILE A 83 -6.83 -9.66 4.20
CA ILE A 83 -7.29 -8.79 3.14
C ILE A 83 -8.27 -9.54 2.25
N THR A 84 -9.44 -8.93 2.06
CA THR A 84 -10.39 -9.31 1.02
C THR A 84 -10.50 -8.16 0.05
N SER A 85 -10.38 -8.43 -1.25
CA SER A 85 -10.50 -7.40 -2.29
C SER A 85 -11.33 -7.91 -3.45
N ILE A 86 -12.22 -7.05 -3.94
CA ILE A 86 -12.82 -7.19 -5.27
C ILE A 86 -12.17 -6.18 -6.21
N TYR A 87 -11.98 -6.58 -7.45
CA TYR A 87 -11.52 -5.71 -8.52
C TYR A 87 -12.72 -5.15 -9.24
N LEU A 88 -12.61 -3.89 -9.66
CA LEU A 88 -13.71 -3.12 -10.19
C LEU A 88 -13.40 -2.69 -11.62
N THR A 89 -14.44 -2.56 -12.43
CA THR A 89 -14.34 -1.78 -13.67
C THR A 89 -14.25 -0.27 -13.35
N GLU A 90 -13.94 0.55 -14.36
CA GLU A 90 -13.91 2.02 -14.20
C GLU A 90 -15.30 2.55 -13.80
N GLU A 91 -16.37 1.99 -14.35
CA GLU A 91 -17.76 2.38 -14.08
C GLU A 91 -18.17 2.05 -12.64
N GLU A 92 -17.90 0.82 -12.18
CA GLU A 92 -18.19 0.40 -10.80
C GLU A 92 -17.39 1.24 -9.79
N PHE A 93 -16.12 1.50 -10.09
CA PHE A 93 -15.28 2.36 -9.26
C PHE A 93 -15.85 3.77 -9.17
N ALA A 94 -16.27 4.37 -10.29
CA ALA A 94 -16.81 5.73 -10.32
C ALA A 94 -18.08 5.85 -9.45
N VAL A 95 -18.99 4.87 -9.52
CA VAL A 95 -20.20 4.84 -8.68
C VAL A 95 -19.84 4.80 -7.19
N LEU A 96 -18.91 3.94 -6.79
CA LEU A 96 -18.47 3.83 -5.39
C LEU A 96 -17.72 5.09 -4.94
N ALA A 97 -16.83 5.63 -5.77
CA ALA A 97 -16.06 6.83 -5.47
C ALA A 97 -16.97 8.06 -5.28
N ALA A 98 -18.06 8.17 -6.03
CA ALA A 98 -19.03 9.25 -5.90
C ALA A 98 -19.92 9.11 -4.66
N SER A 99 -20.12 7.89 -4.15
CA SER A 99 -21.13 7.61 -3.11
C SER A 99 -20.56 7.41 -1.72
N LEU A 100 -19.30 6.94 -1.60
CA LEU A 100 -18.72 6.56 -0.31
C LEU A 100 -18.13 7.78 0.42
N PRO A 101 -18.54 8.05 1.67
CA PRO A 101 -17.88 9.06 2.49
C PRO A 101 -16.51 8.55 2.93
N GLY A 102 -15.50 9.40 2.91
CA GLY A 102 -14.17 9.01 3.35
C GLY A 102 -13.14 10.10 3.22
N VAL A 103 -11.93 9.78 3.65
CA VAL A 103 -10.77 10.66 3.53
C VAL A 103 -9.78 10.02 2.58
N GLN A 104 -9.21 10.83 1.69
CA GLN A 104 -8.28 10.37 0.68
C GLN A 104 -6.82 10.54 1.11
N ILE A 105 -6.03 9.50 0.90
CA ILE A 105 -4.57 9.58 0.86
C ILE A 105 -4.11 9.50 -0.59
N ARG A 106 -3.18 10.38 -0.96
CA ARG A 106 -2.53 10.40 -2.27
C ARG A 106 -1.04 10.12 -2.12
N LYS A 107 -0.50 9.29 -3.00
CA LYS A 107 0.93 8.94 -3.01
C LYS A 107 1.39 8.45 -4.37
N LEU A 108 2.68 8.55 -4.62
CA LEU A 108 3.35 7.73 -5.62
C LEU A 108 3.88 6.48 -4.94
N ARG A 109 3.58 5.30 -5.48
CA ARG A 109 4.18 4.04 -5.04
C ARG A 109 5.20 3.59 -6.07
N HIS A 110 6.46 3.56 -5.66
CA HIS A 110 7.57 3.09 -6.45
C HIS A 110 7.88 1.65 -6.09
N ARG A 111 7.70 0.73 -7.04
CA ARG A 111 8.20 -0.63 -6.91
C ARG A 111 9.70 -0.63 -7.19
N LEU A 112 10.47 -1.16 -6.25
CA LEU A 112 11.91 -1.28 -6.41
C LEU A 112 12.30 -2.65 -6.98
N GLN A 113 13.51 -2.73 -7.50
CA GLN A 113 14.20 -3.99 -7.71
C GLN A 113 14.38 -4.66 -6.34
N SER A 114 14.04 -5.94 -6.23
CA SER A 114 14.04 -6.67 -4.97
C SER A 114 14.46 -8.14 -5.16
N PRO A 115 14.92 -8.81 -4.09
CA PRO A 115 15.19 -10.24 -4.12
C PRO A 115 13.94 -11.07 -4.49
N PRO A 116 14.12 -12.32 -4.94
CA PRO A 116 13.01 -13.23 -5.17
C PRO A 116 12.08 -13.33 -3.94
N HIS A 117 10.77 -13.40 -4.19
CA HIS A 117 9.73 -13.53 -3.16
C HIS A 117 9.58 -12.34 -2.19
N VAL A 118 10.31 -11.25 -2.41
CA VAL A 118 10.16 -9.99 -1.67
C VAL A 118 9.62 -8.92 -2.60
N ALA A 119 8.57 -8.23 -2.20
CA ALA A 119 8.10 -7.03 -2.87
C ALA A 119 8.50 -5.81 -2.05
N LEU A 120 9.29 -4.89 -2.65
CA LEU A 120 9.66 -3.62 -2.03
C LEU A 120 8.92 -2.47 -2.71
N HIS A 121 8.20 -1.70 -1.89
CA HIS A 121 7.41 -0.56 -2.33
C HIS A 121 7.76 0.68 -1.52
N VAL A 122 8.27 1.71 -2.16
CA VAL A 122 8.45 3.04 -1.54
C VAL A 122 7.24 3.90 -1.84
N ASP A 123 6.54 4.32 -0.81
CA ASP A 123 5.47 5.30 -0.86
C ASP A 123 6.02 6.70 -0.61
N GLU A 124 5.85 7.57 -1.59
CA GLU A 124 6.09 9.01 -1.50
C GLU A 124 4.72 9.70 -1.38
N PHE A 125 4.37 10.10 -0.16
CA PHE A 125 3.06 10.67 0.13
C PHE A 125 2.95 12.12 -0.35
N GLN A 126 1.72 12.54 -0.68
CA GLN A 126 1.41 13.83 -1.26
C GLN A 126 0.40 14.62 -0.40
N GLY A 127 0.21 15.90 -0.73
CA GLY A 127 -0.77 16.77 -0.06
C GLY A 127 -0.43 16.96 1.41
N ALA A 128 -1.40 16.75 2.30
CA ALA A 128 -1.23 16.90 3.74
C ALA A 128 -0.18 15.95 4.36
N LEU A 129 0.21 14.89 3.65
CA LEU A 129 1.23 13.94 4.06
C LEU A 129 2.55 14.13 3.31
N ALA A 130 2.71 15.21 2.54
CA ALA A 130 3.94 15.50 1.81
C ALA A 130 5.17 15.49 2.73
N GLY A 131 6.28 14.94 2.22
CA GLY A 131 7.52 14.73 2.97
C GLY A 131 7.55 13.44 3.81
N LEU A 132 6.43 12.73 3.97
CA LEU A 132 6.45 11.37 4.50
C LEU A 132 6.86 10.41 3.36
N ILE A 133 7.96 9.69 3.58
CA ILE A 133 8.42 8.63 2.67
C ILE A 133 8.57 7.35 3.49
N MET A 134 7.96 6.28 3.02
CA MET A 134 7.98 4.98 3.69
C MET A 134 8.29 3.87 2.71
N VAL A 135 9.07 2.89 3.12
CA VAL A 135 9.20 1.63 2.40
C VAL A 135 8.41 0.54 3.11
N GLU A 136 7.64 -0.21 2.33
CA GLU A 136 6.99 -1.45 2.74
C GLU A 136 7.71 -2.61 2.06
N ALA A 137 8.04 -3.64 2.85
CA ALA A 137 8.43 -4.94 2.34
C ALA A 137 7.28 -5.92 2.57
N GLU A 138 6.90 -6.68 1.55
CA GLU A 138 5.89 -7.73 1.62
C GLU A 138 6.51 -9.07 1.17
N CYS A 139 6.24 -10.13 1.92
CA CYS A 139 6.73 -11.49 1.63
C CYS A 139 5.58 -12.51 1.71
N SER A 140 5.77 -13.68 1.08
CA SER A 140 4.80 -14.78 1.15
C SER A 140 4.74 -15.50 2.50
N THR A 141 5.77 -15.35 3.34
CA THR A 141 5.84 -15.96 4.67
C THR A 141 6.42 -14.99 5.70
N ALA A 142 6.04 -15.19 6.97
CA ALA A 142 6.59 -14.44 8.09
C ALA A 142 8.11 -14.65 8.25
N ASP A 143 8.61 -15.86 8.01
CA ASP A 143 10.04 -16.17 8.16
C ASP A 143 10.91 -15.41 7.16
N LEU A 144 10.47 -15.32 5.89
CA LEU A 144 11.17 -14.53 4.88
C LEU A 144 11.20 -13.04 5.25
N LEU A 145 10.10 -12.54 5.81
CA LEU A 145 9.99 -11.15 6.25
C LEU A 145 10.89 -10.84 7.46
N ALA A 146 10.99 -11.78 8.40
CA ALA A 146 11.83 -11.67 9.59
C ALA A 146 13.33 -11.69 9.23
N ALA A 147 13.71 -12.49 8.24
CA ALA A 147 15.09 -12.60 7.76
C ALA A 147 15.53 -11.38 6.92
N LEU A 148 14.60 -10.52 6.48
CA LEU A 148 14.94 -9.39 5.62
C LEU A 148 15.76 -8.33 6.38
N PRO A 149 16.97 -7.98 5.90
CA PRO A 149 17.70 -6.85 6.49
C PRO A 149 16.94 -5.55 6.26
N MET A 150 17.14 -4.58 7.16
CA MET A 150 16.63 -3.23 6.93
C MET A 150 17.24 -2.69 5.62
N PRO A 151 16.43 -2.11 4.70
CA PRO A 151 16.96 -1.48 3.51
C PRO A 151 17.98 -0.38 3.87
N ASP A 152 19.09 -0.30 3.14
CA ASP A 152 20.18 0.66 3.39
C ASP A 152 19.74 2.14 3.31
N PHE A 153 18.69 2.43 2.54
CA PHE A 153 18.08 3.76 2.44
C PHE A 153 17.00 4.05 3.50
N ALA A 154 16.65 3.06 4.32
CA ALA A 154 15.71 3.23 5.41
C ALA A 154 16.41 3.79 6.67
N ALA A 155 15.68 4.59 7.43
CA ALA A 155 16.19 5.27 8.63
C ALA A 155 15.69 4.62 9.93
N ARG A 156 14.42 4.22 9.98
CA ARG A 156 13.80 3.68 11.20
C ARG A 156 12.68 2.72 10.86
N GLU A 157 12.68 1.55 11.50
CA GLU A 157 11.54 0.64 11.44
C GLU A 157 10.35 1.21 12.21
N VAL A 158 9.18 1.20 11.57
CA VAL A 158 7.91 1.69 12.12
C VAL A 158 6.79 0.65 12.00
N THR A 159 7.16 -0.62 11.80
CA THR A 159 6.22 -1.75 11.69
C THR A 159 5.24 -1.81 12.86
N ASP A 160 5.75 -1.63 14.09
CA ASP A 160 4.97 -1.74 15.32
C ASP A 160 4.34 -0.42 15.78
N ASP A 161 4.53 0.67 15.02
CA ASP A 161 4.02 2.00 15.36
C ASP A 161 2.71 2.28 14.59
N PRO A 162 1.54 2.20 15.25
CA PRO A 162 0.24 2.29 14.57
C PRO A 162 0.01 3.65 13.91
N ARG A 163 0.76 4.70 14.29
CA ARG A 163 0.68 6.05 13.73
C ARG A 163 1.08 6.10 12.25
N PHE A 164 1.79 5.07 11.77
CA PHE A 164 2.21 4.93 10.37
C PHE A 164 1.29 4.01 9.54
N THR A 165 0.18 3.55 10.13
CA THR A 165 -0.84 2.85 9.35
C THR A 165 -1.65 3.84 8.53
N GLY A 166 -2.12 3.42 7.35
CA GLY A 166 -2.93 4.30 6.51
C GLY A 166 -4.24 4.78 7.17
N GLY A 167 -4.81 3.96 8.07
CA GLY A 167 -5.99 4.34 8.85
C GLY A 167 -5.71 5.44 9.88
N ASP A 168 -4.54 5.40 10.54
CA ASP A 168 -4.14 6.45 11.48
C ASP A 168 -3.72 7.73 10.76
N LEU A 169 -2.97 7.61 9.65
CA LEU A 169 -2.57 8.75 8.82
C LEU A 169 -3.78 9.54 8.29
N VAL A 170 -4.87 8.86 7.95
CA VAL A 170 -6.14 9.53 7.58
C VAL A 170 -6.75 10.29 8.76
N ARG A 171 -6.69 9.72 9.96
CA ARG A 171 -7.35 10.27 11.16
C ARG A 171 -6.57 11.43 11.76
N ASN A 172 -5.26 11.29 11.83
CA ASN A 172 -4.38 12.15 12.64
C ASN A 172 -3.36 12.92 11.79
N GLY A 173 -3.25 12.61 10.50
CA GLY A 173 -2.24 13.20 9.62
C GLY A 173 -0.85 12.63 9.87
N ARG A 174 0.18 13.39 9.48
CA ARG A 174 1.58 13.00 9.64
C ARG A 174 1.99 13.04 11.13
N PRO A 175 2.69 12.01 11.65
CA PRO A 175 3.24 12.06 13.01
C PRO A 175 4.20 13.24 13.18
N LYS A 176 4.02 14.02 14.26
CA LYS A 176 4.71 15.31 14.48
C LYS A 176 6.16 15.17 14.96
N ASP A 177 6.50 14.05 15.58
CA ASP A 177 7.83 13.71 16.09
C ASP A 177 8.85 13.38 14.99
N LEU A 178 8.41 13.26 13.73
CA LEU A 178 9.30 13.11 12.57
C LEU A 178 10.18 14.35 12.32
N GLU A 179 9.74 15.54 12.74
CA GLU A 179 10.45 16.80 12.47
C GLU A 179 11.63 17.05 13.41
N GLN A 180 11.71 16.34 14.54
CA GLN A 180 12.72 16.57 15.58
C GLN A 180 14.03 15.79 15.38
N GLY A 181 14.11 14.94 14.35
CA GLY A 181 15.28 14.11 14.05
C GLY A 181 16.27 14.68 13.03
N ALA A 182 16.06 15.90 12.54
CA ALA A 182 16.89 16.55 11.52
C ALA A 182 17.81 17.65 12.08
N THR A 183 18.02 17.72 13.41
CA THR A 183 18.85 18.77 14.03
C THR A 183 19.78 18.21 15.10
N THR A 184 20.78 17.43 14.68
CA THR A 184 22.08 17.15 15.35
C THR A 184 22.82 16.22 14.38
N GLU A 185 24.01 16.48 13.85
CA GLU A 185 25.19 17.28 14.21
C GLU A 185 25.91 17.67 12.90
#